data_AF-A0A9E3DJW9-F1
#
_entry.id   AF-A0A9E3DJW9-F1
#
_cell.length_a   1.000
_cell.length_b   1.000
_cell.length_c   1.000
_cell.angle_alpha   90.00
_cell.angle_beta   90.00
_cell.angle_gamma   90.00
#
_symmetry.space_group_name_H-M   'P 1'
#
loop_
_entity.id
_entity.type
_entity.pdbx_description
1 polymer ?
#
loop_
_entity_poly.entity_id
_entity_poly.type
_entity_poly.pdbx_seq_one_letter_code
_entity_poly.pdbx_strand_id
1 'polypeptide(L)'
;MKPRRTDYGTIILHWLVVGAIGVAFVTGLRIATEAPDRAWLNAIDWFLPRDAVWMSHIQAALVLLAVAIAYAVYLARSGLNRRVQLDHVRLRGLAGPKQVRLGAISVILTWIFFAAMGALIGSGGLLYFGLLAGYSTLSLHWYAAWLVPGFALLHIVIHFRIGGMAQLLRIFRPERLPPPPRRLDAVELLTLLAEKNASQSAASAATSTVPLQPEQAFSPDQYPRQTRKPREAPRPRNATLQANVFAVAAAVGITGASAIVAADWLAVDCLQVHRIAQTAAPIVDGDTSDPVWRNIQPISLMTNQGGNFDGRGESQVEIRAVHDGTWAYFLFTWQDPSRSLKQLPLIKQIDGWHLLHDGYERGDEQSFNEDKFAVLLTTSDVDLAGDRTFHASPQPIPGAPATMTGRGLHFTSGAYVDVWQWKATSGATGWMDDDHFGPPEAASPMQVSNVVPYRGGFAPDPGTANYADNFERPADSADNNAIVRPRRLPRDLAATVARMGQLSLDPDVGEGDGARWFMTEAETVPYTAEVDRLIPVGTVLPGVIISGEFTGDRADVRCAARWASGRWALEVARRLDTQSKYDVPLRSGVFMRVAAFDHSQIRHTRHVRPIRLEVE
;
A
#
# COMPACT_ATOMS: atom_id res chain seq x y z
N MET A 1 13.63 46.76 8.65
CA MET A 1 13.43 45.63 9.60
C MET A 1 14.52 44.60 9.39
N LYS A 2 15.19 44.10 10.44
CA LYS A 2 16.19 43.02 10.29
C LYS A 2 15.52 41.77 9.70
N PRO A 3 16.15 41.07 8.73
CA PRO A 3 15.57 39.86 8.15
C PRO A 3 15.41 38.79 9.23
N ARG A 4 14.23 38.15 9.32
CA ARG A 4 14.02 36.98 10.17
C ARG A 4 14.84 35.80 9.62
N ARG A 5 15.49 35.06 10.51
CA ARG A 5 16.35 33.92 10.20
C ARG A 5 15.95 32.70 11.03
N THR A 6 16.43 31.53 10.63
CA THR A 6 16.16 30.24 11.29
C THR A 6 17.45 29.47 11.46
N ASP A 7 17.57 28.69 12.53
CA ASP A 7 18.75 27.86 12.76
C ASP A 7 18.94 26.77 11.69
N TYR A 8 20.20 26.48 11.33
CA TYR A 8 20.54 25.50 10.28
C TYR A 8 19.88 24.13 10.50
N GLY A 9 19.84 23.63 11.74
CA GLY A 9 19.25 22.32 12.04
C GLY A 9 17.76 22.27 11.75
N THR A 10 17.02 23.31 12.16
CA THR A 10 15.58 23.44 11.83
C THR A 10 15.36 23.51 10.32
N ILE A 11 16.19 24.26 9.58
CA ILE A 11 16.06 24.38 8.11
C ILE A 11 16.24 23.01 7.44
N ILE A 12 17.32 22.30 7.75
CA ILE A 12 17.62 21.01 7.13
C ILE A 12 16.54 19.99 7.45
N LEU A 13 16.20 19.82 8.73
CA LEU A 13 15.18 18.85 9.13
C LEU A 13 13.81 19.18 8.54
N HIS A 14 13.45 20.47 8.46
CA HIS A 14 12.18 20.89 7.86
C HIS A 14 12.11 20.54 6.37
N TRP A 15 13.13 20.86 5.59
CA TRP A 15 13.12 20.56 4.15
C TRP A 15 13.21 19.06 3.85
N LEU A 16 13.87 18.28 4.71
CA LEU A 16 13.83 16.82 4.64
C LEU A 16 12.41 16.29 4.87
N VAL A 17 11.68 16.80 5.88
CA VAL A 17 10.26 16.45 6.08
C VAL A 17 9.44 16.82 4.85
N VAL A 18 9.58 18.04 4.32
CA VAL A 18 8.80 18.51 3.17
C VAL A 18 9.04 17.65 1.94
N GLY A 19 10.31 17.35 1.62
CA GLY A 19 10.66 16.51 0.47
C GLY A 19 10.13 15.08 0.63
N ALA A 20 10.35 14.46 1.80
CA ALA A 20 9.91 13.09 2.05
C ALA A 20 8.37 12.97 2.08
N ILE A 21 7.65 13.95 2.64
CA ILE A 21 6.18 14.03 2.55
C ILE A 21 5.74 14.12 1.09
N GLY A 22 6.39 14.96 0.28
CA GLY A 22 6.06 15.11 -1.13
C GLY A 22 6.16 13.78 -1.87
N VAL A 23 7.28 13.06 -1.72
CA VAL A 23 7.47 11.74 -2.33
C VAL A 23 6.44 10.73 -1.81
N ALA A 24 6.29 10.60 -0.49
CA ALA A 24 5.36 9.64 0.12
C ALA A 24 3.90 9.91 -0.29
N PHE A 25 3.49 11.18 -0.38
CA PHE A 25 2.13 11.54 -0.74
C PHE A 25 1.83 11.20 -2.21
N VAL A 26 2.69 11.60 -3.15
CA VAL A 26 2.42 11.36 -4.58
C VAL A 26 2.55 9.87 -4.93
N THR A 27 3.52 9.15 -4.35
CA THR A 27 3.60 7.67 -4.47
C THR A 27 2.39 6.98 -3.82
N GLY A 28 1.92 7.47 -2.66
CA GLY A 28 0.73 6.95 -1.99
C GLY A 28 -0.55 7.17 -2.80
N LEU A 29 -0.69 8.31 -3.48
CA LEU A 29 -1.78 8.55 -4.43
C LEU A 29 -1.70 7.56 -5.60
N ARG A 30 -0.50 7.29 -6.13
CA ARG A 30 -0.34 6.27 -7.19
C ARG A 30 -0.74 4.88 -6.70
N ILE A 31 -0.31 4.45 -5.51
CA ILE A 31 -0.72 3.16 -4.95
C ILE A 31 -2.26 3.07 -4.81
N ALA A 32 -2.88 4.20 -4.44
CA ALA A 32 -4.33 4.28 -4.27
C ALA A 32 -5.13 4.21 -5.58
N THR A 33 -4.54 4.42 -6.76
CA THR A 33 -5.26 4.33 -8.05
C THR A 33 -5.76 2.92 -8.33
N GLU A 34 -5.24 1.91 -7.64
CA GLU A 34 -5.66 0.52 -7.80
C GLU A 34 -7.01 0.21 -7.17
N ALA A 35 -7.43 1.00 -6.17
CA ALA A 35 -8.71 0.81 -5.50
C ALA A 35 -9.88 1.30 -6.38
N PRO A 36 -10.99 0.53 -6.49
CA PRO A 36 -12.09 0.85 -7.40
C PRO A 36 -12.71 2.23 -7.16
N ASP A 37 -12.88 2.59 -5.88
CA ASP A 37 -13.46 3.87 -5.43
C ASP A 37 -12.54 5.08 -5.70
N ARG A 38 -11.32 4.86 -6.19
CA ARG A 38 -10.26 5.88 -6.33
C ARG A 38 -9.71 6.01 -7.74
N ALA A 39 -10.36 5.39 -8.72
CA ALA A 39 -9.99 5.48 -10.13
C ALA A 39 -9.95 6.94 -10.67
N TRP A 40 -10.67 7.87 -10.02
CA TRP A 40 -10.62 9.30 -10.34
C TRP A 40 -9.21 9.92 -10.25
N LEU A 41 -8.29 9.31 -9.47
CA LEU A 41 -6.89 9.71 -9.39
C LEU A 41 -6.16 9.59 -10.73
N ASN A 42 -6.66 8.78 -11.67
CA ASN A 42 -6.09 8.69 -13.02
C ASN A 42 -6.22 10.00 -13.81
N ALA A 43 -7.11 10.92 -13.43
CA ALA A 43 -7.20 12.26 -14.03
C ALA A 43 -5.93 13.09 -13.82
N ILE A 44 -5.09 12.73 -12.83
CA ILE A 44 -3.81 13.38 -12.54
C ILE A 44 -2.61 12.45 -12.81
N ASP A 45 -2.76 11.39 -13.63
CA ASP A 45 -1.68 10.43 -13.96
C ASP A 45 -0.39 11.12 -14.43
N TRP A 46 -0.50 12.21 -15.18
CA TRP A 46 0.64 12.98 -15.68
C TRP A 46 1.57 13.52 -14.59
N PHE A 47 1.06 13.62 -13.35
CA PHE A 47 1.81 14.08 -12.17
C PHE A 47 2.26 12.93 -11.26
N LEU A 48 1.71 11.73 -11.42
CA LEU A 48 1.98 10.58 -10.56
C LEU A 48 3.20 9.78 -11.05
N PRO A 49 4.09 9.31 -10.15
CA PRO A 49 5.25 8.50 -10.52
C PRO A 49 4.82 7.18 -11.15
N ARG A 50 5.53 6.69 -12.16
CA ARG A 50 5.21 5.43 -12.85
C ARG A 50 6.11 4.27 -12.43
N ASP A 51 7.37 4.56 -12.14
CA ASP A 51 8.38 3.55 -11.82
C ASP A 51 8.69 3.52 -10.31
N ALA A 52 8.99 2.32 -9.79
CA ALA A 52 9.47 2.09 -8.42
C ALA A 52 8.62 2.80 -7.35
N VAL A 53 7.30 2.77 -7.52
CA VAL A 53 6.33 3.51 -6.71
C VAL A 53 6.37 3.06 -5.25
N TRP A 54 6.37 1.75 -5.01
CA TRP A 54 6.38 1.19 -3.65
C TRP A 54 7.72 1.44 -2.97
N MET A 55 8.84 1.19 -3.66
CA MET A 55 10.19 1.44 -3.17
C MET A 55 10.36 2.90 -2.76
N SER A 56 9.95 3.82 -3.63
CA SER A 56 10.01 5.25 -3.35
C SER A 56 9.15 5.64 -2.14
N HIS A 57 7.98 5.02 -2.00
CA HIS A 57 7.10 5.24 -0.85
C HIS A 57 7.74 4.77 0.47
N ILE A 58 8.30 3.55 0.50
CA ILE A 58 8.94 2.98 1.69
C ILE A 58 10.22 3.74 2.05
N GLN A 59 11.05 4.12 1.07
CA GLN A 59 12.23 4.95 1.30
C GLN A 59 11.86 6.31 1.88
N ALA A 60 10.82 6.96 1.36
CA ALA A 60 10.31 8.21 1.91
C ALA A 60 9.78 8.03 3.33
N ALA A 61 9.07 6.94 3.63
CA ALA A 61 8.60 6.61 4.96
C ALA A 61 9.76 6.41 5.96
N LEU A 62 10.84 5.73 5.56
CA LEU A 62 12.04 5.56 6.38
C LEU A 62 12.73 6.90 6.68
N VAL A 63 12.80 7.80 5.68
CA VAL A 63 13.31 9.17 5.89
C VAL A 63 12.41 9.94 6.86
N LEU A 64 11.08 9.84 6.71
CA LEU A 64 10.14 10.50 7.63
C LEU A 64 10.30 9.99 9.07
N LEU A 65 10.48 8.69 9.26
CA LEU A 65 10.75 8.11 10.57
C LEU A 65 12.07 8.64 11.15
N ALA A 66 13.16 8.58 10.38
CA ALA A 66 14.48 9.06 10.80
C ALA A 66 14.42 10.54 11.22
N VAL A 67 13.75 11.35 10.40
CA VAL A 67 13.61 12.79 10.62
C VAL A 67 12.68 13.06 11.80
N ALA A 68 11.59 12.31 12.01
CA ALA A 68 10.73 12.46 13.17
C ALA A 68 11.49 12.25 14.48
N ILE A 69 12.31 11.18 14.55
CA ILE A 69 13.19 10.90 15.69
C ILE A 69 14.21 12.04 15.85
N ALA A 70 14.90 12.42 14.78
CA ALA A 70 15.90 13.49 14.81
C ALA A 70 15.29 14.83 15.26
N TYR A 71 14.10 15.19 14.76
CA TYR A 71 13.43 16.44 15.09
C TYR A 71 13.05 16.50 16.57
N ALA A 72 12.55 15.40 17.13
CA ALA A 72 12.23 15.29 18.55
C ALA A 72 13.49 15.49 19.42
N VAL A 73 14.59 14.80 19.08
CA VAL A 73 15.88 14.94 19.78
C VAL A 73 16.43 16.36 19.64
N TYR A 74 16.34 16.94 18.44
CA TYR A 74 16.82 18.28 18.14
C TYR A 74 16.08 19.33 18.96
N LEU A 75 14.74 19.29 19.01
CA LEU A 75 13.93 20.22 19.81
C LEU A 75 14.28 20.13 21.30
N ALA A 76 14.44 18.90 21.82
CA ALA A 76 14.75 18.67 23.23
C ALA A 76 16.13 19.19 23.61
N ARG A 77 17.15 18.94 22.77
CA ARG A 77 18.56 19.28 23.04
C ARG A 77 18.89 20.74 22.75
N SER A 78 18.16 21.39 21.84
CA SER A 78 18.36 22.79 21.47
C SER A 78 17.62 23.79 22.37
N GLY A 79 16.76 23.31 23.27
CA GLY A 79 15.91 24.17 24.11
C GLY A 79 14.75 24.82 23.35
N LEU A 80 14.48 24.36 22.12
CA LEU A 80 13.44 24.90 21.25
C LEU A 80 12.03 24.33 21.55
N ASN A 81 11.89 23.44 22.54
CA ASN A 81 10.61 22.87 22.98
C ASN A 81 9.51 23.91 23.24
N ARG A 82 9.88 25.10 23.72
CA ARG A 82 8.93 26.21 23.92
C ARG A 82 8.20 26.62 22.63
N ARG A 83 8.73 26.31 21.44
CA ARG A 83 8.05 26.59 20.15
C ARG A 83 6.76 25.78 20.02
N VAL A 84 6.79 24.51 20.44
CA VAL A 84 5.69 23.55 20.28
C VAL A 84 4.94 23.23 21.56
N GLN A 85 5.35 23.79 22.70
CA GLN A 85 4.70 23.56 23.99
C GLN A 85 3.20 23.91 23.93
N LEU A 86 2.36 22.94 24.30
CA LEU A 86 0.92 23.08 24.45
C LEU A 86 0.63 23.23 25.94
N ASP A 87 0.19 24.42 26.37
CA ASP A 87 -0.12 24.73 27.77
C ASP A 87 -1.46 25.47 27.88
N HIS A 88 -2.02 25.50 29.09
CA HIS A 88 -3.30 26.17 29.35
C HIS A 88 -3.26 27.68 29.00
N VAL A 89 -2.09 28.32 29.09
CA VAL A 89 -1.92 29.74 28.78
C VAL A 89 -2.10 30.00 27.28
N ARG A 90 -1.48 29.18 26.43
CA ARG A 90 -1.61 29.24 24.96
C ARG A 90 -3.02 28.86 24.51
N LEU A 91 -3.65 27.88 25.17
CA LEU A 91 -5.04 27.52 24.88
C LEU A 91 -5.99 28.67 25.20
N ARG A 92 -5.81 29.38 26.32
CA ARG A 92 -6.56 30.63 26.60
C ARG A 92 -6.29 31.72 25.56
N GLY A 93 -5.12 31.71 24.95
CA GLY A 93 -4.74 32.58 23.83
C GLY A 93 -5.66 32.48 22.61
N LEU A 94 -6.46 31.41 22.46
CA LEU A 94 -7.47 31.28 21.41
C LEU A 94 -8.56 32.35 21.49
N ALA A 95 -8.92 32.77 22.70
CA ALA A 95 -9.86 33.87 22.94
C ALA A 95 -9.16 35.25 22.99
N GLY A 96 -7.83 35.27 22.79
CA GLY A 96 -7.02 36.48 22.92
C GLY A 96 -6.91 37.32 21.63
N PRO A 97 -6.10 38.40 21.68
CA PRO A 97 -5.83 39.27 20.53
C PRO A 97 -5.30 38.50 19.32
N LYS A 98 -5.56 39.02 18.11
CA LYS A 98 -5.28 38.35 16.83
C LYS A 98 -3.91 37.67 16.73
N GLN A 99 -2.83 38.32 17.17
CA GLN A 99 -1.48 37.77 17.11
C GLN A 99 -1.28 36.59 18.07
N VAL A 100 -1.81 36.69 19.29
CA VAL A 100 -1.76 35.61 20.30
C VAL A 100 -2.59 34.42 19.83
N ARG A 101 -3.78 34.69 19.29
CA ARG A 101 -4.67 33.67 18.72
C ARG A 101 -4.03 32.92 17.56
N LEU A 102 -3.41 33.61 16.61
CA LEU A 102 -2.68 32.97 15.50
C LEU A 102 -1.51 32.12 16.00
N GLY A 103 -0.81 32.55 17.04
CA GLY A 103 0.23 31.76 17.70
C GLY A 103 -0.32 30.47 18.33
N ALA A 104 -1.45 30.56 19.04
CA ALA A 104 -2.13 29.40 19.62
C ALA A 104 -2.60 28.41 18.55
N ILE A 105 -3.26 28.90 17.48
CA ILE A 105 -3.69 28.08 16.35
C ILE A 105 -2.48 27.39 15.69
N SER A 106 -1.37 28.09 15.50
CA SER A 106 -0.14 27.50 14.93
C SER A 106 0.37 26.31 15.75
N VAL A 107 0.29 26.39 17.09
CA VAL A 107 0.74 25.31 17.98
C VAL A 107 -0.23 24.12 17.89
N ILE A 108 -1.53 24.36 17.96
CA ILE A 108 -2.56 23.32 17.82
C ILE A 108 -2.41 22.61 16.48
N LEU A 109 -2.26 23.37 15.41
CA LEU A 109 -2.05 22.85 14.07
C LEU A 109 -0.80 21.97 14.00
N THR A 110 0.29 22.35 14.68
CA THR A 110 1.51 21.55 14.76
C THR A 110 1.28 20.21 15.47
N TRP A 111 0.49 20.20 16.54
CA TRP A 111 0.14 18.95 17.24
C TRP A 111 -0.79 18.04 16.43
N ILE A 112 -1.75 18.63 15.69
CA ILE A 112 -2.57 17.87 14.73
C ILE A 112 -1.66 17.20 13.70
N PHE A 113 -0.67 17.92 13.18
CA PHE A 113 0.31 17.35 12.26
C PHE A 113 1.17 16.26 12.89
N PHE A 114 1.64 16.43 14.13
CA PHE A 114 2.37 15.37 14.83
C PHE A 114 1.52 14.11 15.04
N ALA A 115 0.24 14.27 15.40
CA ALA A 115 -0.69 13.16 15.53
C ALA A 115 -0.93 12.48 14.19
N ALA A 116 -1.16 13.24 13.11
CA ALA A 116 -1.33 12.70 11.76
C ALA A 116 -0.07 11.97 11.27
N MET A 117 1.11 12.53 11.49
CA MET A 117 2.39 11.90 11.14
C MET A 117 2.63 10.62 11.93
N GLY A 118 2.35 10.63 13.24
CA GLY A 118 2.42 9.43 14.08
C GLY A 118 1.44 8.34 13.62
N ALA A 119 0.22 8.73 13.25
CA ALA A 119 -0.77 7.81 12.68
C ALA A 119 -0.30 7.23 11.34
N LEU A 120 0.29 8.03 10.44
CA LEU A 120 0.82 7.58 9.15
C LEU A 120 2.01 6.65 9.29
N ILE A 121 3.00 7.00 10.12
CA ILE A 121 4.17 6.15 10.39
C ILE A 121 3.72 4.83 11.05
N GLY A 122 2.82 4.92 12.04
CA GLY A 122 2.31 3.74 12.76
C GLY A 122 1.50 2.82 11.85
N SER A 123 0.48 3.34 11.16
CA SER A 123 -0.35 2.57 10.24
C SER A 123 0.44 2.05 9.03
N GLY A 124 1.38 2.84 8.49
CA GLY A 124 2.26 2.41 7.41
C GLY A 124 3.20 1.28 7.85
N GLY A 125 3.76 1.36 9.05
CA GLY A 125 4.56 0.27 9.63
C GLY A 125 3.74 -1.00 9.86
N LEU A 126 2.53 -0.87 10.41
CA LEU A 126 1.59 -1.99 10.59
C LEU A 126 1.29 -2.69 9.26
N LEU A 127 0.92 -1.92 8.21
CA LEU A 127 0.68 -2.46 6.87
C LEU A 127 1.92 -3.12 6.26
N TYR A 128 3.09 -2.49 6.40
CA TYR A 128 4.35 -3.00 5.84
C TYR A 128 4.74 -4.34 6.46
N PHE A 129 4.75 -4.44 7.79
CA PHE A 129 5.12 -5.67 8.51
C PHE A 129 4.00 -6.72 8.56
N GLY A 130 2.86 -6.50 7.89
CA GLY A 130 1.73 -7.42 7.93
C GLY A 130 1.00 -7.47 9.29
N LEU A 131 1.33 -6.57 10.22
CA LEU A 131 0.73 -6.50 11.55
C LEU A 131 -0.59 -5.74 11.46
N LEU A 132 -1.74 -6.40 11.67
CA LEU A 132 -3.07 -5.78 11.53
C LEU A 132 -3.25 -5.12 10.14
N ALA A 133 -2.74 -5.74 9.08
CA ALA A 133 -2.73 -5.19 7.72
C ALA A 133 -4.09 -5.32 7.00
N GLY A 134 -5.18 -5.08 7.72
CA GLY A 134 -6.55 -5.13 7.21
C GLY A 134 -7.14 -3.76 6.84
N TYR A 135 -8.43 -3.77 6.51
CA TYR A 135 -9.21 -2.62 6.05
C TYR A 135 -9.13 -1.40 6.97
N SER A 136 -9.21 -1.59 8.29
CA SER A 136 -9.22 -0.48 9.26
C SER A 136 -7.90 0.28 9.27
N THR A 137 -6.77 -0.43 9.23
CA THR A 137 -5.44 0.19 9.22
C THR A 137 -5.18 0.90 7.90
N LEU A 138 -5.59 0.30 6.78
CA LEU A 138 -5.51 0.93 5.46
C LEU A 138 -6.37 2.20 5.37
N SER A 139 -7.60 2.15 5.88
CA SER A 139 -8.50 3.29 5.94
C SER A 139 -7.92 4.42 6.79
N LEU A 140 -7.38 4.10 7.97
CA LEU A 140 -6.69 5.07 8.81
C LEU A 140 -5.53 5.74 8.07
N HIS A 141 -4.69 4.96 7.40
CA HIS A 141 -3.55 5.47 6.63
C HIS A 141 -4.01 6.43 5.53
N TRP A 142 -5.01 6.02 4.75
CA TRP A 142 -5.60 6.82 3.67
C TRP A 142 -6.17 8.16 4.17
N TYR A 143 -7.04 8.14 5.18
CA TYR A 143 -7.66 9.37 5.68
C TYR A 143 -6.66 10.27 6.40
N ALA A 144 -5.69 9.71 7.13
CA ALA A 144 -4.63 10.50 7.77
C ALA A 144 -3.73 11.21 6.74
N ALA A 145 -3.54 10.63 5.55
CA ALA A 145 -2.71 11.23 4.49
C ALA A 145 -3.27 12.58 4.04
N TRP A 146 -4.59 12.76 4.00
CA TRP A 146 -5.24 14.00 3.59
C TRP A 146 -5.12 15.15 4.60
N LEU A 147 -4.81 14.83 5.88
CA LEU A 147 -4.52 15.86 6.87
C LEU A 147 -3.21 16.60 6.54
N VAL A 148 -2.30 15.98 5.80
CA VAL A 148 -0.98 16.53 5.48
C VAL A 148 -1.04 17.71 4.50
N PRO A 149 -1.66 17.62 3.31
CA PRO A 149 -1.81 18.77 2.42
C PRO A 149 -2.66 19.89 3.05
N GLY A 150 -3.72 19.52 3.79
CA GLY A 150 -4.52 20.48 4.55
C GLY A 150 -3.71 21.25 5.59
N PHE A 151 -2.87 20.53 6.36
CA PHE A 151 -1.91 21.14 7.27
C PHE A 151 -0.92 22.04 6.54
N ALA A 152 -0.32 21.59 5.44
CA ALA A 152 0.69 22.34 4.71
C ALA A 152 0.15 23.71 4.24
N LEU A 153 -1.05 23.72 3.66
CA LEU A 153 -1.71 24.96 3.23
C LEU A 153 -1.98 25.89 4.42
N LEU A 154 -2.59 25.37 5.48
CA LEU A 154 -2.94 26.18 6.65
C LEU A 154 -1.70 26.68 7.40
N HIS A 155 -0.63 25.88 7.45
CA HIS A 155 0.65 26.22 8.03
C HIS A 155 1.29 27.41 7.31
N ILE A 156 1.29 27.40 5.97
CA ILE A 156 1.78 28.52 5.14
C ILE A 156 0.92 29.77 5.38
N VAL A 157 -0.41 29.65 5.34
CA VAL A 157 -1.33 30.77 5.54
C VAL A 157 -1.16 31.40 6.91
N ILE A 158 -1.07 30.60 7.98
CA ILE A 158 -0.88 31.10 9.34
C ILE A 158 0.46 31.81 9.47
N HIS A 159 1.55 31.25 8.95
CA HIS A 159 2.85 31.92 8.99
C HIS A 159 2.87 33.23 8.21
N PHE A 160 2.20 33.29 7.06
CA PHE A 160 2.02 34.54 6.33
C PHE A 160 1.21 35.56 7.15
N ARG A 161 0.12 35.15 7.80
CA ARG A 161 -0.70 36.03 8.65
C ARG A 161 0.03 36.51 9.91
N ILE A 162 1.01 35.77 10.41
CA ILE A 162 1.82 36.14 11.60
C ILE A 162 2.86 37.21 11.28
N GLY A 163 3.49 37.20 10.11
CA GLY A 163 4.60 38.11 9.83
C GLY A 163 4.92 38.38 8.37
N GLY A 164 3.96 38.14 7.48
CA GLY A 164 4.06 38.39 6.04
C GLY A 164 5.15 37.56 5.36
N MET A 165 5.64 38.08 4.22
CA MET A 165 6.66 37.40 3.42
C MET A 165 7.98 37.19 4.18
N ALA A 166 8.35 38.12 5.07
CA ALA A 166 9.55 37.97 5.89
C ALA A 166 9.50 36.77 6.85
N GLN A 167 8.29 36.37 7.28
CA GLN A 167 8.08 35.19 8.12
C GLN A 167 8.15 33.89 7.32
N LEU A 168 7.73 33.88 6.05
CA LEU A 168 7.87 32.72 5.17
C LEU A 168 9.33 32.51 4.77
N LEU A 169 10.00 33.57 4.30
CA LEU A 169 11.37 33.50 3.80
C LEU A 169 12.41 33.18 4.87
N ARG A 170 12.04 33.16 6.16
CA ARG A 170 12.97 32.82 7.25
C ARG A 170 13.52 31.39 7.14
N ILE A 171 12.77 30.48 6.52
CA ILE A 171 13.16 29.06 6.39
C ILE A 171 14.24 28.85 5.32
N PHE A 172 14.56 29.89 4.54
CA PHE A 172 15.65 29.91 3.57
C PHE A 172 16.85 30.75 4.04
N ARG A 173 16.76 31.36 5.24
CA ARG A 173 17.75 32.31 5.75
C ARG A 173 18.40 31.75 7.01
N PRO A 174 19.55 31.09 6.89
CA PRO A 174 20.14 30.41 8.02
C PRO A 174 20.78 31.35 9.05
N GLU A 175 20.81 30.89 10.31
CA GLU A 175 21.49 31.52 11.44
C GLU A 175 22.07 30.43 12.37
N ARG A 176 23.04 30.80 13.22
CA ARG A 176 23.58 29.86 14.22
C ARG A 176 22.55 29.65 15.34
N LEU A 177 22.50 28.43 15.89
CA LEU A 177 21.64 28.12 17.02
C LEU A 177 21.98 29.04 18.21
N PRO A 178 21.05 29.86 18.72
CA PRO A 178 21.31 30.66 19.91
C PRO A 178 21.50 29.74 21.12
N PRO A 179 22.37 30.10 22.09
CA PRO A 179 22.54 29.32 23.30
C PRO A 179 21.19 29.20 24.04
N PRO A 180 20.86 28.03 24.61
CA PRO A 180 19.61 27.87 25.34
C PRO A 180 19.55 28.90 26.47
N PRO A 181 18.39 29.56 26.69
CA PRO A 181 18.26 30.52 27.77
C PRO A 181 18.61 29.84 29.10
N ARG A 182 19.42 30.49 29.94
CA ARG A 182 19.72 30.01 31.30
C ARG A 182 18.38 29.73 32.00
N ARG A 183 18.24 28.55 32.61
CA ARG A 183 17.15 28.32 33.55
C ARG A 183 17.44 29.21 34.75
N LEU A 184 16.78 30.37 34.80
CA LEU A 184 16.82 31.23 35.98
C LEU A 184 16.16 30.46 37.12
N ASP A 185 16.85 30.35 38.25
CA ASP A 185 16.31 29.75 39.47
C ASP A 185 15.12 30.60 39.96
N ALA A 186 14.15 30.00 40.66
CA ALA A 186 12.98 30.71 41.16
C ALA A 186 13.37 31.92 42.04
N VAL A 187 14.47 31.77 42.79
CA VAL A 187 15.07 32.85 43.59
C VAL A 187 15.61 33.97 42.70
N GLU A 188 16.28 33.65 41.60
CA GLU A 188 16.87 34.61 40.67
C GLU A 188 15.79 35.42 39.91
N LEU A 189 14.67 34.75 39.60
CA LEU A 189 13.48 35.36 38.99
C LEU A 189 12.76 36.30 39.96
N LEU A 190 12.64 35.90 41.24
CA LEU A 190 12.08 36.74 42.29
C LEU A 190 12.97 37.95 42.59
N THR A 191 14.29 37.79 42.59
CA THR A 191 15.22 38.92 42.76
C THR A 191 15.16 39.90 41.59
N LEU A 192 15.10 39.42 40.34
CA LEU A 192 14.97 40.29 39.17
C LEU A 192 13.62 41.03 39.13
N LEU A 193 12.54 40.39 39.59
CA LEU A 193 11.24 41.05 39.75
C LEU A 193 11.25 42.09 40.88
N ALA A 194 11.90 41.77 42.00
CA ALA A 194 12.07 42.70 43.12
C ALA A 194 12.91 43.92 42.72
N GLU A 195 14.01 43.73 42.00
CA GLU A 195 14.85 44.82 41.47
C GLU A 195 14.10 45.69 40.46
N LYS A 196 13.28 45.09 39.60
CA LYS A 196 12.46 45.83 38.63
C LYS A 196 11.36 46.65 39.32
N ASN A 197 10.72 46.10 40.35
CA ASN A 197 9.75 46.84 41.16
C ASN A 197 10.43 47.98 41.93
N ALA A 198 11.61 47.74 42.52
CA ALA A 198 12.35 48.76 43.26
C ALA A 198 12.81 49.92 42.34
N SER A 199 13.23 49.62 41.12
CA SER A 199 13.62 50.63 40.13
C SER A 199 12.42 51.41 39.57
N GLN A 200 11.24 50.79 39.46
CA GLN A 200 10.00 51.50 39.12
C GLN A 200 9.50 52.39 40.27
N SER A 201 9.63 51.96 41.52
CA SER A 201 9.32 52.77 42.71
C SER A 201 10.29 53.94 42.89
N ALA A 202 11.58 53.75 42.57
CA ALA A 202 12.56 54.83 42.58
C ALA A 202 12.30 55.87 41.45
N ALA A 203 11.87 55.42 40.27
CA ALA A 203 11.47 56.30 39.18
C ALA A 203 10.19 57.11 39.49
N SER A 204 9.24 56.53 40.23
CA SER A 204 8.03 57.26 40.67
C SER A 204 8.29 58.23 41.82
N ALA A 205 9.29 57.96 42.68
CA ALA A 205 9.68 58.87 43.77
C ALA A 205 10.48 60.09 43.26
N ALA A 206 11.22 59.95 42.15
CA ALA A 206 11.97 61.05 41.54
C ALA A 206 11.10 62.08 40.78
N THR A 207 9.78 61.86 40.66
CA THR A 207 8.86 62.76 39.95
C THR A 207 8.17 63.79 40.85
N SER A 208 8.55 63.91 42.12
CA SER A 208 7.89 64.82 43.07
C SER A 208 8.89 65.50 44.01
N THR A 209 9.70 66.42 43.49
CA THR A 209 10.17 67.64 44.19
C THR A 209 11.04 68.46 43.24
N VAL A 210 10.60 69.68 42.93
CA VAL A 210 11.45 70.78 42.44
C VAL A 210 11.59 71.76 43.61
N PRO A 211 12.81 72.20 43.96
CA PRO A 211 13.08 73.63 43.80
C PRO A 211 14.51 74.00 43.34
N LEU A 212 14.54 74.96 42.41
CA LEU A 212 15.35 76.18 42.30
C LEU A 212 16.84 76.19 42.75
N GLN A 213 17.68 76.47 41.74
CA GLN A 213 19.07 76.96 41.65
C GLN A 213 19.55 77.98 42.71
N PRO A 214 20.89 78.21 42.93
CA PRO A 214 21.79 78.72 41.87
C PRO A 214 23.28 78.28 41.84
N GLU A 215 23.82 78.42 40.62
CA GLU A 215 25.19 78.77 40.19
C GLU A 215 26.35 78.75 41.21
N GLN A 216 27.29 77.83 41.03
CA GLN A 216 28.70 77.99 41.42
C GLN A 216 29.64 77.33 40.40
N ALA A 217 30.55 78.13 39.87
CA ALA A 217 31.66 77.72 39.01
C ALA A 217 32.76 77.03 39.83
N PHE A 218 33.28 75.88 39.36
CA PHE A 218 34.53 75.29 39.85
C PHE A 218 35.31 74.59 38.72
N SER A 219 36.60 74.90 38.67
CA SER A 219 37.63 74.40 37.76
C SER A 219 37.84 72.87 37.82
N PRO A 220 38.35 72.23 36.76
CA PRO A 220 38.68 70.82 36.78
C PRO A 220 40.13 70.61 37.25
N ASP A 221 40.31 70.09 38.45
CA ASP A 221 41.57 69.46 38.85
C ASP A 221 41.32 68.05 39.42
N GLN A 222 42.05 67.11 38.83
CA GLN A 222 42.61 65.89 39.42
C GLN A 222 41.65 64.90 40.10
N TYR A 223 41.31 63.84 39.36
CA TYR A 223 41.12 62.50 39.92
C TYR A 223 42.06 61.50 39.23
N PRO A 224 42.79 60.65 39.99
CA PRO A 224 43.75 59.73 39.42
C PRO A 224 43.08 58.58 38.68
N ARG A 225 43.60 58.33 37.47
CA ARG A 225 43.24 57.24 36.56
C ARG A 225 43.63 55.90 37.19
N GLN A 226 42.75 55.27 37.96
CA GLN A 226 42.90 53.87 38.33
C GLN A 226 42.77 53.00 37.07
N THR A 227 43.89 52.43 36.65
CA THR A 227 44.00 51.43 35.61
C THR A 227 43.27 50.16 36.05
N ARG A 228 42.00 50.04 35.63
CA ARG A 228 41.22 48.81 35.75
C ARG A 228 41.85 47.76 34.83
N LYS A 229 42.62 46.82 35.42
CA LYS A 229 43.11 45.61 34.75
C LYS A 229 41.97 44.93 33.97
N PRO A 230 42.18 44.45 32.73
CA PRO A 230 41.17 43.66 32.04
C PRO A 230 40.88 42.41 32.86
N ARG A 231 39.60 42.22 33.21
CA ARG A 231 39.13 40.98 33.85
C ARG A 231 39.27 39.89 32.80
N GLU A 232 40.28 39.03 32.95
CA GLU A 232 40.47 37.85 32.10
C GLU A 232 39.15 37.08 32.01
N ALA A 233 38.69 36.86 30.79
CA ALA A 233 37.53 36.01 30.53
C ALA A 233 37.83 34.61 31.08
N PRO A 234 36.92 33.99 31.85
CA PRO A 234 37.13 32.62 32.31
C PRO A 234 37.17 31.71 31.07
N ARG A 235 38.35 31.13 30.83
CA ARG A 235 38.55 30.05 29.86
C ARG A 235 37.54 28.94 30.16
N PRO A 236 36.77 28.44 29.18
CA PRO A 236 35.86 27.33 29.42
C PRO A 236 36.70 26.06 29.65
N ARG A 237 36.87 25.69 30.93
CA ARG A 237 37.30 24.36 31.34
C ARG A 237 36.11 23.42 31.16
N ASN A 238 36.26 22.50 30.21
CA ASN A 238 35.65 21.17 30.06
C ASN A 238 35.24 20.95 28.60
N ALA A 239 36.22 20.52 27.80
CA ALA A 239 36.00 19.93 26.49
C ALA A 239 35.43 18.51 26.65
N THR A 240 34.28 18.36 27.28
CA THR A 240 33.37 17.27 26.91
C THR A 240 32.84 17.65 25.54
N LEU A 241 33.07 16.83 24.51
CA LEU A 241 32.52 16.98 23.15
C LEU A 241 31.24 17.82 23.16
N GLN A 242 31.32 19.11 22.81
CA GLN A 242 30.13 19.89 22.46
C GLN A 242 29.68 19.37 21.10
N ALA A 243 29.15 18.14 21.08
CA ALA A 243 28.63 17.53 19.89
C ALA A 243 27.55 18.47 19.36
N ASN A 244 27.72 18.92 18.13
CA ASN A 244 26.76 19.78 17.46
C ASN A 244 25.37 19.16 17.63
N VAL A 245 24.42 19.90 18.25
CA VAL A 245 23.09 19.38 18.60
C VAL A 245 22.38 18.75 17.40
N PHE A 246 22.59 19.31 16.21
CA PHE A 246 22.09 18.75 14.96
C PHE A 246 22.76 17.42 14.60
N ALA A 247 24.09 17.31 14.74
CA ALA A 247 24.81 16.07 14.46
C ALA A 247 24.36 14.93 15.37
N VAL A 248 24.12 15.21 16.66
CA VAL A 248 23.58 14.23 17.60
C VAL A 248 22.16 13.80 17.21
N ALA A 249 21.29 14.75 16.88
CA ALA A 249 19.93 14.46 16.42
C ALA A 249 19.93 13.61 15.14
N ALA A 250 20.75 13.95 14.16
CA ALA A 250 20.89 13.21 12.92
C ALA A 250 21.41 11.78 13.16
N ALA A 251 22.45 11.62 14.00
CA ALA A 251 22.98 10.30 14.34
C ALA A 251 21.94 9.40 15.00
N VAL A 252 21.13 9.93 15.93
CA VAL A 252 20.04 9.17 16.57
C VAL A 252 18.95 8.82 15.56
N GLY A 253 18.56 9.75 14.68
CA GLY A 253 17.59 9.48 13.62
C GLY A 253 18.03 8.38 12.65
N ILE A 254 19.29 8.44 12.18
CA ILE A 254 19.90 7.42 11.32
C ILE A 254 19.93 6.08 12.03
N THR A 255 20.38 6.04 13.29
CA THR A 255 20.42 4.80 14.08
C THR A 255 19.04 4.17 14.22
N GLY A 256 18.01 4.98 14.47
CA GLY A 256 16.62 4.51 14.53
C GLY A 256 16.14 3.90 13.21
N ALA A 257 16.39 4.56 12.08
CA ALA A 257 16.04 4.02 10.77
C ALA A 257 16.85 2.76 10.41
N SER A 258 18.15 2.72 10.73
CA SER A 258 18.98 1.52 10.54
C SER A 258 18.47 0.34 11.36
N ALA A 259 17.96 0.57 12.59
CA ALA A 259 17.34 -0.48 13.38
C ALA A 259 16.07 -1.04 12.73
N ILE A 260 15.25 -0.20 12.08
CA ILE A 260 14.08 -0.67 11.32
C ILE A 260 14.50 -1.46 10.07
N VAL A 261 15.52 -1.01 9.34
CA VAL A 261 16.05 -1.77 8.19
C VAL A 261 16.59 -3.13 8.63
N ALA A 262 17.33 -3.18 9.74
CA ALA A 262 17.80 -4.44 10.31
C ALA A 262 16.64 -5.34 10.76
N ALA A 263 15.59 -4.77 11.35
CA ALA A 263 14.39 -5.51 11.73
C ALA A 263 13.68 -6.09 10.50
N ASP A 264 13.56 -5.35 9.40
CA ASP A 264 12.98 -5.85 8.15
C ASP A 264 13.77 -7.04 7.58
N TRP A 265 15.09 -6.94 7.54
CA TRP A 265 15.97 -8.04 7.11
C TRP A 265 15.80 -9.31 7.93
N LEU A 266 15.52 -9.17 9.23
CA LEU A 266 15.35 -10.30 10.15
C LEU A 266 13.92 -10.84 10.18
N ALA A 267 12.93 -10.04 9.77
CA ALA A 267 11.52 -10.37 9.88
C ALA A 267 10.91 -10.93 8.59
N VAL A 268 11.72 -11.26 7.57
CA VAL A 268 11.19 -11.79 6.29
C VAL A 268 10.43 -13.09 6.56
N ASP A 269 9.17 -13.15 6.14
CA ASP A 269 8.34 -14.33 6.31
C ASP A 269 8.98 -15.49 5.54
N CYS A 270 9.27 -16.59 6.24
CA CYS A 270 9.91 -17.76 5.65
C CYS A 270 8.94 -18.93 5.62
N LEU A 271 8.64 -19.45 4.43
CA LEU A 271 7.91 -20.70 4.25
C LEU A 271 8.92 -21.85 4.16
N GLN A 272 8.93 -22.70 5.18
CA GLN A 272 9.68 -23.96 5.13
C GLN A 272 8.92 -24.94 4.23
N VAL A 273 9.59 -25.49 3.24
CA VAL A 273 9.09 -26.58 2.39
C VAL A 273 9.74 -27.85 2.91
N HIS A 274 9.01 -28.56 3.77
CA HIS A 274 9.58 -29.67 4.54
C HIS A 274 9.78 -30.93 3.69
N ARG A 275 10.88 -31.65 3.92
CA ARG A 275 11.14 -32.89 3.20
C ARG A 275 10.32 -34.03 3.77
N ILE A 276 9.63 -34.76 2.90
CA ILE A 276 8.84 -35.94 3.24
C ILE A 276 9.29 -37.17 2.44
N ALA A 277 8.93 -38.35 2.92
CA ALA A 277 9.04 -39.57 2.11
C ALA A 277 7.99 -39.54 0.99
N GLN A 278 8.32 -40.09 -0.18
CA GLN A 278 7.39 -40.16 -1.31
C GLN A 278 6.08 -40.88 -0.96
N THR A 279 6.13 -41.89 -0.07
CA THR A 279 4.93 -42.61 0.40
C THR A 279 4.03 -41.78 1.32
N ALA A 280 4.50 -40.63 1.78
CA ALA A 280 3.75 -39.68 2.61
C ALA A 280 3.26 -38.47 1.82
N ALA A 281 3.43 -38.47 0.49
CA ALA A 281 2.90 -37.42 -0.38
C ALA A 281 1.36 -37.30 -0.21
N PRO A 282 0.84 -36.07 -0.13
CA PRO A 282 -0.60 -35.86 -0.03
C PRO A 282 -1.31 -36.30 -1.32
N ILE A 283 -2.58 -36.67 -1.20
CA ILE A 283 -3.46 -36.86 -2.35
C ILE A 283 -4.02 -35.50 -2.69
N VAL A 284 -3.73 -34.99 -3.89
CA VAL A 284 -4.23 -33.67 -4.34
C VAL A 284 -5.73 -33.77 -4.66
N ASP A 285 -6.58 -33.59 -3.65
CA ASP A 285 -8.04 -33.67 -3.75
C ASP A 285 -8.78 -32.52 -3.02
N GLY A 286 -8.02 -31.57 -2.47
CA GLY A 286 -8.51 -30.41 -1.71
C GLY A 286 -8.91 -30.75 -0.28
N ASP A 287 -8.65 -31.97 0.19
CA ASP A 287 -8.91 -32.41 1.56
C ASP A 287 -7.73 -32.11 2.48
N THR A 288 -7.96 -31.26 3.47
CA THR A 288 -6.90 -30.88 4.42
C THR A 288 -6.60 -31.94 5.48
N SER A 289 -7.29 -33.09 5.47
CA SER A 289 -7.20 -34.11 6.51
C SER A 289 -6.00 -35.05 6.37
N ASP A 290 -5.26 -34.98 5.26
CA ASP A 290 -4.08 -35.80 5.02
C ASP A 290 -3.08 -35.73 6.18
N PRO A 291 -2.49 -36.86 6.62
CA PRO A 291 -1.62 -36.89 7.80
C PRO A 291 -0.42 -35.95 7.71
N VAL A 292 0.08 -35.69 6.49
CA VAL A 292 1.24 -34.84 6.27
C VAL A 292 0.99 -33.41 6.75
N TRP A 293 -0.20 -32.85 6.51
CA TRP A 293 -0.52 -31.46 6.83
C TRP A 293 -0.62 -31.18 8.33
N ARG A 294 -0.92 -32.20 9.14
CA ARG A 294 -1.07 -32.06 10.60
C ARG A 294 0.22 -31.69 11.32
N ASN A 295 1.36 -32.04 10.74
CA ASN A 295 2.68 -31.80 11.32
C ASN A 295 3.33 -30.50 10.81
N ILE A 296 2.70 -29.81 9.86
CA ILE A 296 3.25 -28.61 9.24
C ILE A 296 2.57 -27.38 9.82
N GLN A 297 3.36 -26.53 10.48
CA GLN A 297 2.88 -25.24 10.94
C GLN A 297 2.67 -24.31 9.73
N PRO A 298 1.49 -23.71 9.55
CA PRO A 298 1.29 -22.76 8.48
C PRO A 298 2.03 -21.46 8.76
N ILE A 299 2.49 -20.79 7.70
CA ILE A 299 2.62 -19.33 7.76
C ILE A 299 1.24 -18.73 7.52
N SER A 300 0.94 -17.62 8.18
CA SER A 300 -0.33 -16.90 8.04
C SER A 300 -0.04 -15.44 7.73
N LEU A 301 -0.65 -14.91 6.68
CA LEU A 301 -0.56 -13.49 6.33
C LEU A 301 -1.92 -12.91 5.97
N MET A 302 -2.08 -11.62 6.23
CA MET A 302 -3.25 -10.87 5.77
C MET A 302 -2.97 -10.30 4.38
N THR A 303 -3.86 -10.55 3.43
CA THR A 303 -3.88 -9.91 2.12
C THR A 303 -5.04 -8.90 2.07
N ASN A 304 -4.87 -7.78 1.37
CA ASN A 304 -5.85 -6.69 1.35
C ASN A 304 -5.99 -6.03 -0.04
N GLN A 305 -6.90 -5.06 -0.15
CA GLN A 305 -7.17 -4.29 -1.37
C GLN A 305 -7.71 -5.11 -2.56
N GLY A 306 -8.29 -6.28 -2.28
CA GLY A 306 -9.12 -6.98 -3.25
C GLY A 306 -10.46 -6.28 -3.48
N GLY A 307 -11.15 -6.66 -4.55
CA GLY A 307 -12.58 -6.39 -4.71
C GLY A 307 -13.38 -7.37 -3.85
N ASN A 308 -14.57 -6.97 -3.44
CA ASN A 308 -15.50 -7.81 -2.67
C ASN A 308 -14.95 -8.18 -1.27
N PHE A 309 -14.97 -9.45 -0.87
CA PHE A 309 -14.63 -9.95 0.48
C PHE A 309 -15.44 -9.23 1.58
N ASP A 310 -16.77 -9.35 1.54
CA ASP A 310 -17.72 -8.66 2.43
C ASP A 310 -17.54 -7.12 2.45
N GLY A 311 -17.07 -6.56 1.33
CA GLY A 311 -16.79 -5.14 1.15
C GLY A 311 -15.53 -4.64 1.87
N ARG A 312 -14.75 -5.52 2.50
CA ARG A 312 -13.47 -5.15 3.15
C ARG A 312 -12.26 -5.37 2.25
N GLY A 313 -12.39 -6.20 1.21
CA GLY A 313 -11.30 -6.49 0.28
C GLY A 313 -10.10 -7.14 0.96
N GLU A 314 -10.30 -7.90 2.04
CA GLU A 314 -9.25 -8.52 2.84
C GLU A 314 -9.49 -10.03 3.00
N SER A 315 -8.40 -10.81 2.97
CA SER A 315 -8.47 -12.25 3.18
C SER A 315 -7.21 -12.73 3.90
N GLN A 316 -7.41 -13.49 4.99
CA GLN A 316 -6.32 -14.18 5.67
C GLN A 316 -5.94 -15.44 4.91
N VAL A 317 -4.69 -15.52 4.46
CA VAL A 317 -4.14 -16.67 3.75
C VAL A 317 -3.21 -17.45 4.67
N GLU A 318 -3.38 -18.76 4.73
CA GLU A 318 -2.47 -19.71 5.35
C GLU A 318 -1.81 -20.59 4.30
N ILE A 319 -0.52 -20.86 4.48
CA ILE A 319 0.27 -21.65 3.54
C ILE A 319 1.07 -22.72 4.29
N ARG A 320 0.96 -23.96 3.81
CA ARG A 320 1.81 -25.09 4.20
C ARG A 320 2.49 -25.64 2.96
N ALA A 321 3.69 -26.17 3.10
CA ALA A 321 4.42 -26.74 1.97
C ALA A 321 5.30 -27.92 2.40
N VAL A 322 5.38 -28.93 1.53
CA VAL A 322 6.23 -30.12 1.68
C VAL A 322 6.79 -30.53 0.32
N HIS A 323 7.84 -31.37 0.28
CA HIS A 323 8.37 -31.94 -0.96
C HIS A 323 8.92 -33.35 -0.76
N ASP A 324 8.85 -34.18 -1.80
CA ASP A 324 9.40 -35.56 -1.77
C ASP A 324 10.80 -35.66 -2.43
N GLY A 325 11.35 -34.53 -2.86
CA GLY A 325 12.61 -34.43 -3.62
C GLY A 325 12.43 -34.42 -5.15
N THR A 326 11.22 -34.65 -5.64
CA THR A 326 10.85 -34.49 -7.06
C THR A 326 9.70 -33.49 -7.23
N TRP A 327 8.67 -33.60 -6.39
CA TRP A 327 7.49 -32.77 -6.35
C TRP A 327 7.46 -31.92 -5.08
N ALA A 328 7.02 -30.68 -5.23
CA ALA A 328 6.55 -29.86 -4.13
C ALA A 328 5.03 -29.89 -4.08
N TYR A 329 4.50 -29.88 -2.86
CA TYR A 329 3.08 -29.85 -2.56
C TYR A 329 2.81 -28.65 -1.66
N PHE A 330 1.81 -27.86 -2.03
CA PHE A 330 1.36 -26.70 -1.26
C PHE A 330 -0.09 -26.90 -0.85
N LEU A 331 -0.41 -26.49 0.37
CA LEU A 331 -1.78 -26.30 0.82
C LEU A 331 -1.98 -24.81 1.13
N PHE A 332 -2.75 -24.15 0.28
CA PHE A 332 -3.21 -22.79 0.47
C PHE A 332 -4.62 -22.82 1.06
N THR A 333 -4.87 -22.05 2.11
CA THR A 333 -6.25 -21.81 2.57
C THR A 333 -6.48 -20.32 2.75
N TRP A 334 -7.64 -19.82 2.34
CA TRP A 334 -7.97 -18.41 2.52
C TRP A 334 -9.43 -18.21 2.89
N GLN A 335 -9.71 -17.06 3.52
CA GLN A 335 -11.09 -16.65 3.84
C GLN A 335 -11.77 -16.12 2.59
N ASP A 336 -12.94 -16.66 2.30
CA ASP A 336 -13.75 -16.28 1.15
C ASP A 336 -15.22 -16.41 1.54
N PRO A 337 -16.00 -15.32 1.61
CA PRO A 337 -17.37 -15.37 2.09
C PRO A 337 -18.28 -16.20 1.17
N SER A 338 -17.90 -16.32 -0.09
CA SER A 338 -18.68 -16.99 -1.12
C SER A 338 -17.92 -18.18 -1.71
N ARG A 339 -18.65 -19.08 -2.38
CA ARG A 339 -18.09 -20.11 -3.25
C ARG A 339 -18.53 -19.77 -4.66
N SER A 340 -17.85 -18.82 -5.28
CA SER A 340 -18.29 -18.28 -6.56
C SER A 340 -17.71 -19.09 -7.72
N LEU A 341 -18.62 -19.68 -8.50
CA LEU A 341 -18.33 -20.48 -9.68
C LEU A 341 -18.84 -19.82 -10.98
N LYS A 342 -19.72 -18.82 -10.86
CA LYS A 342 -20.31 -18.10 -11.99
C LYS A 342 -19.26 -17.34 -12.80
N GLN A 343 -18.69 -17.96 -13.82
CA GLN A 343 -17.84 -17.29 -14.80
C GLN A 343 -18.66 -16.88 -16.02
N LEU A 344 -19.01 -15.58 -16.09
CA LEU A 344 -19.77 -14.93 -17.18
C LEU A 344 -20.96 -15.76 -17.72
N PRO A 345 -21.96 -16.11 -16.89
CA PRO A 345 -23.09 -16.92 -17.34
C PRO A 345 -23.92 -16.25 -18.44
N LEU A 346 -24.67 -17.06 -19.17
CA LEU A 346 -25.55 -16.60 -20.26
C LEU A 346 -27.00 -16.66 -19.80
N ILE A 347 -27.78 -15.61 -19.99
CA ILE A 347 -29.22 -15.60 -19.75
C ILE A 347 -29.99 -15.42 -21.06
N LYS A 348 -30.97 -16.29 -21.29
CA LYS A 348 -31.87 -16.17 -22.44
C LYS A 348 -32.96 -15.15 -22.15
N GLN A 349 -32.96 -14.05 -22.91
CA GLN A 349 -34.00 -13.05 -22.91
C GLN A 349 -34.90 -13.19 -24.15
N ILE A 350 -35.88 -12.30 -24.30
CA ILE A 350 -36.84 -12.34 -25.40
C ILE A 350 -36.21 -12.04 -26.77
N ASP A 351 -35.15 -11.22 -26.77
CA ASP A 351 -34.44 -10.73 -27.95
C ASP A 351 -33.19 -11.56 -28.29
N GLY A 352 -32.68 -12.34 -27.34
CA GLY A 352 -31.52 -13.21 -27.55
C GLY A 352 -30.85 -13.65 -26.26
N TRP A 353 -29.63 -14.16 -26.37
CA TRP A 353 -28.80 -14.46 -25.22
C TRP A 353 -27.99 -13.24 -24.82
N HIS A 354 -27.87 -13.01 -23.52
CA HIS A 354 -27.09 -11.92 -22.95
C HIS A 354 -26.10 -12.48 -21.94
N LEU A 355 -24.98 -11.80 -21.77
CA LEU A 355 -24.05 -12.11 -20.68
C LEU A 355 -24.57 -11.52 -19.37
N LEU A 356 -24.43 -12.27 -18.29
CA LEU A 356 -24.51 -11.75 -16.94
C LEU A 356 -23.11 -11.28 -16.55
N HIS A 357 -22.96 -9.96 -16.35
CA HIS A 357 -21.68 -9.31 -16.13
C HIS A 357 -21.90 -7.93 -15.49
N ASP A 358 -20.89 -7.42 -14.80
CA ASP A 358 -20.75 -6.06 -14.28
C ASP A 358 -19.31 -5.58 -14.51
N GLY A 359 -19.06 -5.00 -15.69
CA GLY A 359 -17.77 -4.41 -16.05
C GLY A 359 -16.91 -5.23 -17.01
N TYR A 360 -17.43 -6.32 -17.58
CA TYR A 360 -16.72 -7.10 -18.61
C TYR A 360 -16.32 -6.25 -19.83
N GLU A 361 -17.18 -5.33 -20.27
CA GLU A 361 -16.93 -4.37 -21.36
C GLU A 361 -15.75 -3.44 -21.08
N ARG A 362 -15.47 -3.20 -19.80
CA ARG A 362 -14.34 -2.40 -19.30
C ARG A 362 -13.12 -3.25 -18.95
N GLY A 363 -13.20 -4.58 -19.09
CA GLY A 363 -12.15 -5.52 -18.68
C GLY A 363 -11.96 -5.59 -17.16
N ASP A 364 -13.01 -5.30 -16.39
CA ASP A 364 -13.03 -5.27 -14.93
C ASP A 364 -14.35 -5.86 -14.41
N GLU A 365 -14.65 -7.11 -14.76
CA GLU A 365 -15.82 -7.84 -14.26
C GLU A 365 -15.73 -8.05 -12.73
N GLN A 366 -16.78 -7.71 -11.99
CA GLN A 366 -16.77 -7.72 -10.50
C GLN A 366 -17.90 -8.54 -9.85
N SER A 367 -18.88 -9.01 -10.60
CA SER A 367 -20.05 -9.72 -10.06
C SER A 367 -20.10 -11.19 -10.48
N PHE A 368 -19.91 -11.46 -11.77
CA PHE A 368 -20.03 -12.78 -12.37
C PHE A 368 -18.67 -13.28 -12.85
N ASN A 369 -17.74 -13.41 -11.91
CA ASN A 369 -16.49 -14.14 -12.10
C ASN A 369 -16.40 -15.33 -11.14
N GLU A 370 -15.64 -16.35 -11.52
CA GLU A 370 -15.26 -17.42 -10.59
C GLU A 370 -14.23 -16.94 -9.57
N ASP A 371 -14.22 -17.55 -8.38
CA ASP A 371 -13.15 -17.35 -7.40
C ASP A 371 -11.82 -17.83 -7.97
N LYS A 372 -10.75 -17.13 -7.58
CA LYS A 372 -9.40 -17.44 -8.05
C LYS A 372 -8.37 -17.28 -6.96
N PHE A 373 -7.25 -17.95 -7.17
CA PHE A 373 -6.07 -17.82 -6.33
C PHE A 373 -4.84 -17.79 -7.23
N ALA A 374 -3.95 -16.83 -7.01
CA ALA A 374 -2.72 -16.70 -7.78
C ALA A 374 -1.50 -16.82 -6.88
N VAL A 375 -0.46 -17.45 -7.42
CA VAL A 375 0.87 -17.56 -6.82
C VAL A 375 1.84 -16.94 -7.79
N LEU A 376 2.76 -16.11 -7.31
CA LEU A 376 3.88 -15.59 -8.10
C LEU A 376 5.19 -16.01 -7.45
N LEU A 377 6.10 -16.55 -8.26
CA LEU A 377 7.42 -17.00 -7.85
C LEU A 377 8.52 -16.22 -8.60
N THR A 378 9.56 -15.81 -7.87
CA THR A 378 10.68 -15.06 -8.43
C THR A 378 11.96 -15.27 -7.65
N THR A 379 13.11 -15.16 -8.32
CA THR A 379 14.42 -15.10 -7.67
C THR A 379 14.90 -13.67 -7.40
N SER A 380 14.10 -12.65 -7.76
CA SER A 380 14.42 -11.25 -7.51
C SER A 380 14.30 -10.97 -6.01
N ASP A 381 15.41 -10.58 -5.40
CA ASP A 381 15.62 -10.50 -3.95
C ASP A 381 14.89 -9.34 -3.26
N VAL A 382 14.42 -8.33 -4.02
CA VAL A 382 13.95 -7.05 -3.46
C VAL A 382 12.74 -6.47 -4.20
N ASP A 383 11.85 -7.30 -4.73
CA ASP A 383 10.61 -6.76 -5.29
C ASP A 383 9.60 -6.55 -4.16
N LEU A 384 9.49 -5.32 -3.64
CA LEU A 384 8.27 -4.87 -2.95
C LEU A 384 7.10 -4.99 -3.92
N ALA A 385 5.89 -5.26 -3.40
CA ALA A 385 4.72 -5.61 -4.22
C ALA A 385 4.59 -4.75 -5.49
N GLY A 386 4.98 -5.31 -6.64
CA GLY A 386 4.78 -4.69 -7.93
C GLY A 386 5.93 -3.87 -8.53
N ASP A 387 6.98 -3.45 -7.83
CA ASP A 387 7.93 -2.47 -8.42
C ASP A 387 8.69 -2.93 -9.68
N ARG A 388 8.76 -4.24 -9.92
CA ARG A 388 9.31 -4.81 -11.15
C ARG A 388 8.35 -5.69 -11.94
N THR A 389 7.18 -5.98 -11.38
CA THR A 389 6.22 -6.95 -11.94
C THR A 389 4.83 -6.37 -12.13
N PHE A 390 4.54 -5.17 -11.62
CA PHE A 390 3.28 -4.45 -11.77
C PHE A 390 3.51 -2.93 -11.85
N HIS A 391 3.13 -2.33 -12.98
CA HIS A 391 3.40 -0.94 -13.26
C HIS A 391 2.08 -0.16 -13.28
N ALA A 392 1.82 0.56 -12.18
CA ALA A 392 0.58 1.29 -11.97
C ALA A 392 0.53 2.55 -12.85
N SER A 393 -0.35 2.57 -13.85
CA SER A 393 -0.69 3.71 -14.70
C SER A 393 -1.76 3.28 -15.71
N PRO A 394 -2.61 4.20 -16.21
CA PRO A 394 -3.43 3.92 -17.38
C PRO A 394 -2.62 3.59 -18.64
N GLN A 395 -1.36 4.01 -18.73
CA GLN A 395 -0.47 3.71 -19.86
C GLN A 395 0.98 3.55 -19.37
N PRO A 396 1.32 2.41 -18.76
CA PRO A 396 2.63 2.22 -18.13
C PRO A 396 3.75 2.02 -19.15
N ILE A 397 3.42 1.53 -20.36
CA ILE A 397 4.39 1.31 -21.45
C ILE A 397 4.21 2.42 -22.50
N PRO A 398 5.23 3.26 -22.74
CA PRO A 398 5.16 4.29 -23.78
C PRO A 398 4.88 3.70 -25.16
N GLY A 399 3.88 4.25 -25.85
CA GLY A 399 3.51 3.82 -27.21
C GLY A 399 2.69 2.53 -27.30
N ALA A 400 2.49 1.81 -26.19
CA ALA A 400 1.56 0.68 -26.12
C ALA A 400 0.11 1.18 -25.90
N PRO A 401 -0.90 0.34 -26.16
CA PRO A 401 -2.28 0.66 -25.81
C PRO A 401 -2.44 0.99 -24.33
N ALA A 402 -3.36 1.91 -24.02
CA ALA A 402 -3.75 2.16 -22.64
C ALA A 402 -4.42 0.91 -22.05
N THR A 403 -4.29 0.73 -20.75
CA THR A 403 -5.04 -0.29 -20.01
C THR A 403 -6.53 0.03 -20.06
N MET A 404 -7.37 -0.98 -20.27
CA MET A 404 -8.83 -0.78 -20.29
C MET A 404 -9.36 -0.27 -18.94
N THR A 405 -8.72 -0.68 -17.84
CA THR A 405 -9.19 -0.43 -16.47
C THR A 405 -8.56 0.81 -15.83
N GLY A 406 -7.49 1.34 -16.41
CA GLY A 406 -6.71 2.44 -15.83
C GLY A 406 -5.82 2.05 -14.64
N ARG A 407 -5.74 0.76 -14.24
CA ARG A 407 -5.00 0.34 -13.05
C ARG A 407 -3.49 0.24 -13.29
N GLY A 408 -3.09 -0.52 -14.31
CA GLY A 408 -1.69 -0.86 -14.57
C GLY A 408 -1.55 -2.16 -15.36
N LEU A 409 -0.31 -2.55 -15.63
CA LEU A 409 0.02 -3.80 -16.33
C LEU A 409 1.08 -4.58 -15.56
N HIS A 410 0.98 -5.91 -15.65
CA HIS A 410 2.05 -6.79 -15.22
C HIS A 410 3.05 -7.01 -16.35
N PHE A 411 4.32 -6.74 -16.09
CA PHE A 411 5.44 -7.05 -16.98
C PHE A 411 6.76 -6.86 -16.24
N THR A 412 7.83 -7.43 -16.77
CA THR A 412 9.21 -7.25 -16.31
C THR A 412 10.07 -6.59 -17.40
N SER A 413 11.29 -6.18 -17.06
CA SER A 413 12.22 -5.57 -18.02
C SER A 413 13.08 -6.59 -18.79
N GLY A 414 13.03 -7.89 -18.47
CA GLY A 414 13.89 -8.87 -19.13
C GLY A 414 13.88 -10.30 -18.57
N ALA A 415 13.56 -10.49 -17.30
CA ALA A 415 13.50 -11.83 -16.68
C ALA A 415 12.06 -12.32 -16.59
N TYR A 416 11.84 -13.62 -16.72
CA TYR A 416 10.53 -14.20 -16.45
C TYR A 416 10.32 -14.36 -14.95
N VAL A 417 9.09 -14.13 -14.51
CA VAL A 417 8.58 -14.57 -13.22
C VAL A 417 7.43 -15.53 -13.47
N ASP A 418 7.37 -16.55 -12.64
CA ASP A 418 6.47 -17.68 -12.74
C ASP A 418 5.17 -17.35 -11.99
N VAL A 419 4.03 -17.60 -12.62
CA VAL A 419 2.70 -17.21 -12.13
C VAL A 419 1.74 -18.37 -12.29
N TRP A 420 1.27 -18.92 -11.17
CA TRP A 420 0.19 -19.89 -11.20
C TRP A 420 -1.15 -19.19 -10.97
N GLN A 421 -2.18 -19.52 -11.73
CA GLN A 421 -3.54 -19.03 -11.50
C GLN A 421 -4.57 -20.16 -11.44
N TRP A 422 -5.14 -20.37 -10.26
CA TRP A 422 -6.25 -21.29 -10.03
C TRP A 422 -7.57 -20.55 -10.21
N LYS A 423 -8.56 -21.27 -10.73
CA LYS A 423 -9.90 -20.77 -11.02
C LYS A 423 -10.93 -21.82 -10.62
N ALA A 424 -11.96 -21.43 -9.86
CA ALA A 424 -12.84 -22.38 -9.18
C ALA A 424 -13.66 -23.29 -10.11
N THR A 425 -14.11 -22.77 -11.24
CA THR A 425 -14.86 -23.47 -12.27
C THR A 425 -13.95 -24.10 -13.31
N SER A 426 -13.03 -23.32 -13.87
CA SER A 426 -12.15 -23.77 -14.97
C SER A 426 -11.07 -24.76 -14.49
N GLY A 427 -10.60 -24.61 -13.25
CA GLY A 427 -9.62 -25.47 -12.60
C GLY A 427 -10.21 -26.74 -11.97
N ALA A 428 -11.53 -26.92 -12.01
CA ALA A 428 -12.20 -28.15 -11.55
C ALA A 428 -11.77 -29.42 -12.31
N THR A 429 -10.98 -29.26 -13.37
CA THR A 429 -10.41 -30.34 -14.18
C THR A 429 -9.07 -30.88 -13.65
N GLY A 430 -8.59 -30.39 -12.51
CA GLY A 430 -7.38 -30.87 -11.84
C GLY A 430 -6.11 -30.09 -12.19
N TRP A 431 -6.27 -28.90 -12.77
CA TRP A 431 -5.19 -28.09 -13.33
C TRP A 431 -5.32 -26.63 -12.89
N MET A 432 -4.17 -26.03 -12.61
CA MET A 432 -3.99 -24.60 -12.40
C MET A 432 -3.30 -24.05 -13.65
N ASP A 433 -3.66 -22.85 -14.12
CA ASP A 433 -2.93 -22.25 -15.23
C ASP A 433 -1.49 -21.97 -14.80
N ASP A 434 -0.52 -22.48 -15.58
CA ASP A 434 0.88 -22.07 -15.52
C ASP A 434 1.11 -20.92 -16.52
N ASP A 435 1.42 -19.75 -15.99
CA ASP A 435 1.58 -18.50 -16.72
C ASP A 435 2.89 -17.81 -16.30
N HIS A 436 3.27 -16.74 -16.97
CA HIS A 436 4.41 -15.92 -16.57
C HIS A 436 4.17 -14.43 -16.75
N PHE A 437 4.99 -13.61 -16.08
CA PHE A 437 5.25 -12.24 -16.52
C PHE A 437 6.65 -12.13 -17.12
N GLY A 438 6.73 -11.67 -18.36
CA GLY A 438 7.97 -11.36 -19.06
C GLY A 438 8.05 -9.91 -19.52
N PRO A 439 8.96 -9.61 -20.46
CA PRO A 439 8.94 -8.37 -21.21
C PRO A 439 7.57 -8.14 -21.87
N PRO A 440 7.13 -6.88 -22.05
CA PRO A 440 5.88 -6.60 -22.72
C PRO A 440 5.81 -7.20 -24.13
N GLU A 441 4.72 -7.89 -24.42
CA GLU A 441 4.46 -8.42 -25.75
C GLU A 441 3.88 -7.36 -26.68
N ALA A 442 4.04 -7.57 -28.00
CA ALA A 442 3.41 -6.73 -28.99
C ALA A 442 1.88 -6.85 -28.91
N ALA A 443 1.18 -5.72 -28.83
CA ALA A 443 -0.27 -5.71 -28.78
C ALA A 443 -0.88 -6.27 -30.08
N SER A 444 -1.85 -7.16 -29.95
CA SER A 444 -2.64 -7.64 -31.08
C SER A 444 -3.54 -6.53 -31.64
N PRO A 445 -4.05 -6.65 -32.89
CA PRO A 445 -4.98 -5.68 -33.45
C PRO A 445 -6.20 -5.42 -32.57
N MET A 446 -6.72 -6.44 -31.90
CA MET A 446 -7.86 -6.32 -30.98
C MET A 446 -7.52 -5.55 -29.70
N GLN A 447 -6.28 -5.66 -29.22
CA GLN A 447 -5.80 -4.90 -28.05
C GLN A 447 -5.57 -3.44 -28.43
N VAL A 448 -5.02 -3.18 -29.63
CA VAL A 448 -4.84 -1.82 -30.15
C VAL A 448 -6.20 -1.12 -30.33
N SER A 449 -7.22 -1.84 -30.79
CA SER A 449 -8.58 -1.31 -30.92
C SER A 449 -9.38 -1.31 -29.62
N ASN A 450 -8.76 -1.63 -28.46
CA ASN A 450 -9.39 -1.66 -27.15
C ASN A 450 -10.63 -2.60 -27.05
N VAL A 451 -10.65 -3.67 -27.84
CA VAL A 451 -11.72 -4.70 -27.83
C VAL A 451 -11.43 -5.77 -26.79
N VAL A 452 -10.16 -6.01 -26.48
CA VAL A 452 -9.71 -6.87 -25.38
C VAL A 452 -8.57 -6.21 -24.62
N PRO A 453 -8.37 -6.54 -23.33
CA PRO A 453 -7.32 -5.95 -22.54
C PRO A 453 -5.94 -6.22 -23.14
N TYR A 454 -5.12 -5.17 -23.26
CA TYR A 454 -3.69 -5.33 -23.45
C TYR A 454 -3.09 -5.95 -22.17
N ARG A 455 -2.30 -7.01 -22.32
CA ARG A 455 -1.83 -7.85 -21.19
C ARG A 455 -0.44 -7.49 -20.70
N GLY A 456 0.25 -6.56 -21.37
CA GLY A 456 1.63 -6.23 -21.05
C GLY A 456 2.52 -7.46 -21.28
N GLY A 457 3.17 -7.94 -20.22
CA GLY A 457 4.05 -9.11 -20.23
C GLY A 457 3.41 -10.37 -19.66
N PHE A 458 2.11 -10.34 -19.33
CA PHE A 458 1.39 -11.54 -18.88
C PHE A 458 0.98 -12.41 -20.07
N ALA A 459 1.41 -13.67 -20.04
CA ALA A 459 1.03 -14.68 -21.02
C ALA A 459 1.00 -16.07 -20.37
N PRO A 460 0.13 -16.98 -20.88
CA PRO A 460 0.20 -18.38 -20.51
C PRO A 460 1.46 -19.03 -21.08
N ASP A 461 1.93 -20.06 -20.38
CA ASP A 461 3.04 -20.85 -20.85
C ASP A 461 2.67 -21.68 -22.09
N PRO A 462 3.65 -22.10 -22.91
CA PRO A 462 3.39 -22.87 -24.12
C PRO A 462 2.56 -24.13 -23.85
N GLY A 463 1.38 -24.19 -24.45
CA GLY A 463 0.45 -25.29 -24.22
C GLY A 463 -1.00 -24.91 -24.47
N THR A 464 -1.90 -25.78 -24.06
CA THR A 464 -3.36 -25.57 -24.19
C THR A 464 -4.03 -25.74 -22.84
N ALA A 465 -5.03 -24.90 -22.57
CA ALA A 465 -6.03 -25.18 -21.53
C ALA A 465 -7.18 -25.99 -22.13
N ASN A 466 -7.90 -26.72 -21.29
CA ASN A 466 -9.08 -27.52 -21.65
C ASN A 466 -10.41 -26.81 -21.37
N TYR A 467 -10.40 -25.48 -21.27
CA TYR A 467 -11.59 -24.67 -21.03
C TYR A 467 -11.67 -23.48 -21.97
N ALA A 468 -12.89 -23.03 -22.26
CA ALA A 468 -13.16 -21.86 -23.07
C ALA A 468 -14.50 -21.22 -22.72
N ASP A 469 -14.65 -19.93 -23.05
CA ASP A 469 -15.93 -19.24 -22.96
C ASP A 469 -16.97 -19.91 -23.89
N ASN A 470 -18.19 -20.08 -23.39
CA ASN A 470 -19.33 -20.64 -24.11
C ASN A 470 -20.04 -19.62 -25.02
N PHE A 471 -19.42 -18.49 -25.32
CA PHE A 471 -20.04 -17.45 -26.15
C PHE A 471 -19.09 -16.91 -27.20
N GLU A 472 -19.67 -16.46 -28.30
CA GLU A 472 -19.00 -15.58 -29.23
C GLU A 472 -18.88 -14.21 -28.57
N ARG A 473 -17.70 -13.60 -28.67
CA ARG A 473 -17.50 -12.24 -28.14
C ARG A 473 -18.48 -11.29 -28.86
N PRO A 474 -19.15 -10.38 -28.13
CA PRO A 474 -19.99 -9.37 -28.76
C PRO A 474 -19.24 -8.59 -29.84
N ALA A 475 -19.94 -8.26 -30.93
CA ALA A 475 -19.36 -7.49 -32.03
C ALA A 475 -19.04 -6.04 -31.64
N ASP A 476 -19.88 -5.45 -30.78
CA ASP A 476 -19.59 -4.20 -30.09
C ASP A 476 -19.27 -4.49 -28.63
N SER A 477 -17.98 -4.51 -28.29
CA SER A 477 -17.52 -4.79 -26.94
C SER A 477 -17.78 -3.64 -25.96
N ALA A 478 -18.29 -2.49 -26.42
CA ALA A 478 -18.65 -1.37 -25.56
C ALA A 478 -20.12 -1.36 -25.14
N ASP A 479 -20.98 -2.17 -25.80
CA ASP A 479 -22.39 -2.30 -25.44
C ASP A 479 -22.57 -3.30 -24.29
N ASN A 480 -22.98 -2.78 -23.13
CA ASN A 480 -23.23 -3.54 -21.91
C ASN A 480 -24.40 -4.55 -22.07
N ASN A 481 -25.33 -4.28 -22.99
CA ASN A 481 -26.50 -5.14 -23.24
C ASN A 481 -26.42 -5.85 -24.59
N ALA A 482 -25.20 -6.13 -25.06
CA ALA A 482 -24.99 -6.76 -26.34
C ALA A 482 -25.52 -8.19 -26.37
N ILE A 483 -26.29 -8.50 -27.42
CA ILE A 483 -26.72 -9.87 -27.71
C ILE A 483 -25.48 -10.69 -28.09
N VAL A 484 -25.30 -11.82 -27.40
CA VAL A 484 -24.26 -12.81 -27.68
C VAL A 484 -24.85 -14.06 -28.27
N ARG A 485 -24.00 -14.84 -28.95
CA ARG A 485 -24.36 -16.17 -29.42
C ARG A 485 -23.63 -17.21 -28.58
N PRO A 486 -24.34 -18.13 -27.90
CA PRO A 486 -23.68 -19.26 -27.28
C PRO A 486 -22.95 -20.09 -28.33
N ARG A 487 -21.77 -20.63 -28.01
CA ARG A 487 -21.05 -21.56 -28.89
C ARG A 487 -21.71 -22.93 -28.84
N ARG A 488 -22.18 -23.34 -27.66
CA ARG A 488 -22.77 -24.66 -27.42
C ARG A 488 -24.01 -24.57 -26.53
N LEU A 489 -24.95 -25.46 -26.80
CA LEU A 489 -26.22 -25.60 -26.09
C LEU A 489 -26.29 -26.99 -25.43
N PRO A 490 -27.02 -27.14 -24.30
CA PRO A 490 -27.12 -28.42 -23.61
C PRO A 490 -27.88 -29.46 -24.44
N ARG A 491 -27.43 -30.72 -24.41
CA ARG A 491 -28.20 -31.87 -24.92
C ARG A 491 -29.43 -32.15 -24.06
N ASP A 492 -29.28 -31.99 -22.76
CA ASP A 492 -30.32 -32.17 -21.75
C ASP A 492 -30.31 -30.94 -20.83
N LEU A 493 -31.26 -30.03 -21.09
CA LEU A 493 -31.38 -28.78 -20.34
C LEU A 493 -31.67 -29.03 -18.85
N ALA A 494 -32.55 -30.00 -18.54
CA ALA A 494 -32.91 -30.29 -17.16
C ALA A 494 -31.71 -30.84 -16.37
N ALA A 495 -30.92 -31.72 -16.98
CA ALA A 495 -29.71 -32.23 -16.35
C ALA A 495 -28.63 -31.15 -16.19
N THR A 496 -28.50 -30.21 -17.12
CA THR A 496 -27.59 -29.06 -16.96
C THR A 496 -28.03 -28.16 -15.81
N VAL A 497 -29.31 -27.78 -15.75
CA VAL A 497 -29.86 -26.95 -14.66
C VAL A 497 -29.70 -27.65 -13.30
N ALA A 498 -29.97 -28.96 -13.23
CA ALA A 498 -29.79 -29.72 -11.99
C ALA A 498 -28.33 -29.72 -11.49
N ARG A 499 -27.34 -29.80 -12.40
CA ARG A 499 -25.92 -29.76 -12.04
C ARG A 499 -25.45 -28.39 -11.54
N MET A 500 -26.08 -27.31 -11.97
CA MET A 500 -25.78 -25.96 -11.46
C MET A 500 -26.27 -25.76 -10.02
N GLY A 501 -27.12 -26.66 -9.51
CA GLY A 501 -27.71 -26.55 -8.18
C GLY A 501 -28.83 -25.51 -8.13
N GLN A 502 -29.07 -24.94 -6.94
CA GLN A 502 -30.05 -23.87 -6.78
C GLN A 502 -29.55 -22.59 -7.44
N LEU A 503 -30.27 -22.11 -8.44
CA LEU A 503 -29.92 -20.87 -9.14
C LEU A 503 -30.18 -19.65 -8.25
N SER A 504 -29.11 -18.90 -7.99
CA SER A 504 -29.15 -17.53 -7.50
C SER A 504 -28.36 -16.65 -8.46
N LEU A 505 -28.93 -15.51 -8.84
CA LEU A 505 -28.22 -14.47 -9.61
C LEU A 505 -27.67 -13.36 -8.73
N ASP A 506 -27.81 -13.49 -7.41
CA ASP A 506 -27.07 -12.69 -6.46
C ASP A 506 -25.59 -13.13 -6.51
N PRO A 507 -24.64 -12.24 -6.84
CA PRO A 507 -23.22 -12.58 -6.90
C PRO A 507 -22.66 -12.97 -5.52
N ASP A 508 -23.19 -12.41 -4.43
CA ASP A 508 -22.70 -12.67 -3.07
C ASP A 508 -23.23 -14.02 -2.50
N VAL A 509 -24.14 -14.69 -3.21
CA VAL A 509 -24.65 -16.01 -2.86
C VAL A 509 -23.85 -17.08 -3.56
N GLY A 510 -22.95 -17.72 -2.81
CA GLY A 510 -22.12 -18.83 -3.28
C GLY A 510 -22.90 -20.11 -3.61
N GLU A 511 -22.23 -21.00 -4.32
CA GLU A 511 -22.83 -22.17 -4.95
C GLU A 511 -22.75 -23.38 -4.01
N GLY A 512 -23.85 -24.12 -3.87
CA GLY A 512 -23.91 -25.29 -2.98
C GLY A 512 -22.92 -26.41 -3.33
N ASP A 513 -22.66 -27.29 -2.36
CA ASP A 513 -21.78 -28.45 -2.53
C ASP A 513 -22.19 -29.30 -3.74
N GLY A 514 -21.21 -29.68 -4.56
CA GLY A 514 -21.42 -30.46 -5.78
C GLY A 514 -21.99 -29.67 -6.97
N ALA A 515 -22.38 -28.40 -6.80
CA ALA A 515 -22.77 -27.55 -7.91
C ALA A 515 -21.59 -27.30 -8.85
N ARG A 516 -21.91 -27.24 -10.15
CA ARG A 516 -20.95 -27.14 -11.25
C ARG A 516 -21.43 -26.14 -12.29
N TRP A 517 -20.65 -25.08 -12.52
CA TRP A 517 -20.96 -23.99 -13.45
C TRP A 517 -20.14 -24.05 -14.75
N PHE A 518 -20.07 -25.24 -15.32
CA PHE A 518 -19.56 -25.49 -16.67
C PHE A 518 -20.33 -26.62 -17.33
N MET A 519 -20.28 -26.67 -18.65
CA MET A 519 -20.72 -27.82 -19.43
C MET A 519 -19.53 -28.50 -20.11
N THR A 520 -19.57 -29.82 -20.27
CA THR A 520 -18.56 -30.54 -21.06
C THR A 520 -18.96 -30.64 -22.52
N GLU A 521 -18.00 -30.93 -23.39
CA GLU A 521 -18.27 -31.20 -24.80
C GLU A 521 -19.29 -32.34 -25.00
N ALA A 522 -19.21 -33.40 -24.18
CA ALA A 522 -20.09 -34.56 -24.24
C ALA A 522 -21.55 -34.21 -23.88
N GLU A 523 -21.76 -33.26 -22.98
CA GLU A 523 -23.08 -32.83 -22.51
C GLU A 523 -23.76 -31.82 -23.45
N THR A 524 -23.07 -31.39 -24.50
CA THR A 524 -23.49 -30.26 -25.32
C THR A 524 -23.48 -30.58 -26.82
N VAL A 525 -24.23 -29.78 -27.57
CA VAL A 525 -24.20 -29.71 -29.03
C VAL A 525 -23.76 -28.32 -29.47
N PRO A 526 -23.13 -28.17 -30.65
CA PRO A 526 -22.91 -26.86 -31.25
C PRO A 526 -24.22 -26.08 -31.36
N TYR A 527 -24.15 -24.76 -31.22
CA TYR A 527 -25.32 -23.89 -31.36
C TYR A 527 -25.97 -24.04 -32.74
N THR A 528 -27.28 -24.20 -32.76
CA THR A 528 -28.13 -24.02 -33.94
C THR A 528 -29.41 -23.28 -33.55
N ALA A 529 -30.01 -22.57 -34.50
CA ALA A 529 -31.27 -21.86 -34.25
C ALA A 529 -32.43 -22.81 -33.93
N GLU A 530 -32.37 -24.05 -34.38
CA GLU A 530 -33.36 -25.10 -34.10
C GLU A 530 -33.31 -25.53 -32.64
N VAL A 531 -32.10 -25.83 -32.14
CA VAL A 531 -31.91 -26.24 -30.74
C VAL A 531 -32.18 -25.07 -29.80
N ASP A 532 -31.71 -23.87 -30.16
CA ASP A 532 -31.96 -22.68 -29.35
C ASP A 532 -33.46 -22.41 -29.16
N ARG A 533 -34.28 -22.52 -30.22
CA ARG A 533 -35.74 -22.32 -30.13
C ARG A 533 -36.45 -23.21 -29.11
N LEU A 534 -35.86 -24.34 -28.73
CA LEU A 534 -36.39 -25.25 -27.70
C LEU A 534 -36.07 -24.80 -26.27
N ILE A 535 -35.14 -23.87 -26.10
CA ILE A 535 -34.73 -23.36 -24.79
C ILE A 535 -35.65 -22.19 -24.38
N PRO A 536 -36.32 -22.27 -23.23
CA PRO A 536 -37.21 -21.21 -22.75
C PRO A 536 -36.48 -19.90 -22.42
N VAL A 537 -37.16 -18.77 -22.62
CA VAL A 537 -36.74 -17.48 -22.08
C VAL A 537 -36.66 -17.55 -20.55
N GLY A 538 -35.65 -16.91 -19.97
CA GLY A 538 -35.30 -16.97 -18.54
C GLY A 538 -34.29 -18.08 -18.21
N THR A 539 -33.96 -18.96 -19.16
CA THR A 539 -32.93 -19.98 -18.95
C THR A 539 -31.56 -19.35 -18.74
N VAL A 540 -30.84 -19.81 -17.71
CA VAL A 540 -29.42 -19.47 -17.49
C VAL A 540 -28.57 -20.67 -17.86
N LEU A 541 -27.48 -20.43 -18.60
CA LEU A 541 -26.48 -21.43 -18.96
C LEU A 541 -25.10 -21.04 -18.42
N PRO A 542 -24.23 -22.03 -18.12
CA PRO A 542 -22.84 -21.76 -17.82
C PRO A 542 -22.12 -21.00 -18.95
N GLY A 543 -21.26 -20.06 -18.55
CA GLY A 543 -20.38 -19.33 -19.44
C GLY A 543 -19.11 -20.09 -19.84
N VAL A 544 -18.88 -21.28 -19.28
CA VAL A 544 -17.66 -22.07 -19.50
C VAL A 544 -17.98 -23.43 -20.14
N ILE A 545 -17.17 -23.81 -21.14
CA ILE A 545 -17.12 -25.14 -21.72
C ILE A 545 -15.79 -25.79 -21.37
N ILE A 546 -15.85 -27.01 -20.83
CA ILE A 546 -14.68 -27.90 -20.68
C ILE A 546 -14.61 -28.83 -21.89
N SER A 547 -13.52 -28.74 -22.65
CA SER A 547 -13.29 -29.51 -23.87
C SER A 547 -11.81 -29.64 -24.17
N GLY A 548 -11.38 -30.78 -24.73
CA GLY A 548 -9.99 -31.02 -25.08
C GLY A 548 -9.10 -31.37 -23.89
N GLU A 549 -7.80 -31.22 -24.08
CA GLU A 549 -6.77 -31.58 -23.10
C GLU A 549 -5.99 -30.37 -22.61
N PHE A 550 -5.59 -30.42 -21.35
CA PHE A 550 -4.65 -29.48 -20.77
C PHE A 550 -3.24 -30.02 -21.01
N THR A 551 -2.41 -29.32 -21.76
CA THR A 551 -1.16 -29.87 -22.30
C THR A 551 -0.01 -28.87 -22.30
N GLY A 552 1.21 -29.40 -22.45
CA GLY A 552 2.43 -28.61 -22.58
C GLY A 552 2.96 -28.12 -21.23
N ASP A 553 3.78 -27.08 -21.31
CA ASP A 553 4.39 -26.36 -20.19
C ASP A 553 3.31 -25.79 -19.26
N ARG A 554 2.24 -25.26 -19.86
CA ARG A 554 1.04 -24.79 -19.15
C ARG A 554 0.44 -25.83 -18.19
N ALA A 555 0.72 -27.11 -18.41
CA ALA A 555 0.19 -28.26 -17.71
C ALA A 555 1.20 -28.85 -16.70
N ASP A 556 2.06 -28.03 -16.09
CA ASP A 556 3.00 -28.48 -15.06
C ASP A 556 2.46 -28.36 -13.62
N VAL A 557 1.36 -27.62 -13.43
CA VAL A 557 0.75 -27.37 -12.11
C VAL A 557 -0.57 -28.12 -11.92
N ARG A 558 -0.56 -29.13 -11.05
CA ARG A 558 -1.74 -29.89 -10.63
C ARG A 558 -2.41 -29.24 -9.44
N CYS A 559 -3.73 -29.30 -9.37
CA CYS A 559 -4.43 -28.82 -8.20
C CYS A 559 -5.78 -29.49 -7.95
N ALA A 560 -6.26 -29.37 -6.73
CA ALA A 560 -7.65 -29.64 -6.37
C ALA A 560 -8.06 -28.72 -5.23
N ALA A 561 -9.33 -28.35 -5.18
CA ALA A 561 -9.83 -27.39 -4.21
C ALA A 561 -11.18 -27.79 -3.65
N ARG A 562 -11.40 -27.44 -2.38
CA ARG A 562 -12.69 -27.53 -1.70
C ARG A 562 -12.96 -26.23 -0.98
N TRP A 563 -14.22 -25.82 -0.99
CA TRP A 563 -14.68 -24.71 -0.17
C TRP A 563 -15.55 -25.26 0.96
N ALA A 564 -15.32 -24.79 2.18
CA ALA A 564 -16.13 -25.12 3.33
C ALA A 564 -16.05 -24.00 4.37
N SER A 565 -17.21 -23.64 4.93
CA SER A 565 -17.30 -22.71 6.07
C SER A 565 -16.61 -21.36 5.83
N GLY A 566 -16.83 -20.74 4.67
CA GLY A 566 -16.28 -19.42 4.34
C GLY A 566 -14.78 -19.45 4.04
N ARG A 567 -14.26 -20.59 3.60
CA ARG A 567 -12.85 -20.77 3.25
C ARG A 567 -12.68 -21.69 2.07
N TRP A 568 -11.77 -21.34 1.19
CA TRP A 568 -11.19 -22.27 0.23
C TRP A 568 -9.97 -22.99 0.84
N ALA A 569 -9.81 -24.26 0.48
CA ALA A 569 -8.60 -25.05 0.63
C ALA A 569 -8.18 -25.53 -0.77
N LEU A 570 -6.98 -25.17 -1.19
CA LEU A 570 -6.39 -25.48 -2.49
C LEU A 570 -5.10 -26.25 -2.26
N GLU A 571 -5.07 -27.49 -2.70
CA GLU A 571 -3.86 -28.28 -2.79
C GLU A 571 -3.27 -28.14 -4.19
N VAL A 572 -1.96 -27.94 -4.25
CA VAL A 572 -1.20 -27.75 -5.50
C VAL A 572 0.00 -28.68 -5.50
N ALA A 573 0.27 -29.33 -6.62
CA ALA A 573 1.49 -30.10 -6.83
C ALA A 573 2.17 -29.69 -8.13
N ARG A 574 3.48 -29.42 -8.04
CA ARG A 574 4.34 -29.10 -9.18
C ARG A 574 5.74 -29.64 -8.93
N ARG A 575 6.46 -30.03 -9.99
CA ARG A 575 7.85 -30.51 -9.86
C ARG A 575 8.72 -29.43 -9.24
N LEU A 576 9.71 -29.80 -8.43
CA LEU A 576 10.66 -28.83 -7.88
C LEU A 576 11.37 -28.04 -8.99
N ASP A 577 11.64 -28.69 -10.11
CA ASP A 577 12.22 -28.10 -11.30
C ASP A 577 11.54 -28.70 -12.55
N THR A 578 10.85 -27.87 -13.31
CA THR A 578 10.17 -28.22 -14.56
C THR A 578 11.09 -28.18 -15.77
N GLN A 579 12.26 -27.56 -15.64
CA GLN A 579 13.18 -27.22 -16.73
C GLN A 579 12.61 -26.22 -17.75
N SER A 580 11.44 -25.63 -17.48
CA SER A 580 10.92 -24.56 -18.30
C SER A 580 11.71 -23.26 -18.09
N LYS A 581 11.75 -22.44 -19.13
CA LYS A 581 12.40 -21.11 -19.09
C LYS A 581 11.49 -20.01 -18.55
N TYR A 582 10.19 -20.29 -18.47
CA TYR A 582 9.16 -19.38 -17.96
C TYR A 582 9.01 -19.54 -16.43
N ASP A 583 9.28 -20.76 -15.99
CA ASP A 583 9.24 -21.22 -14.62
C ASP A 583 10.43 -20.84 -13.72
N VAL A 584 10.15 -20.80 -12.42
CA VAL A 584 11.16 -20.67 -11.37
C VAL A 584 11.35 -22.03 -10.68
N PRO A 585 12.57 -22.59 -10.63
CA PRO A 585 12.85 -23.77 -9.81
C PRO A 585 12.60 -23.48 -8.32
N LEU A 586 11.85 -24.35 -7.65
CA LEU A 586 11.52 -24.24 -6.23
C LEU A 586 12.72 -24.65 -5.38
N ARG A 587 13.43 -23.66 -4.85
CA ARG A 587 14.63 -23.83 -4.01
C ARG A 587 14.73 -22.72 -2.98
N SER A 588 15.59 -22.91 -1.98
CA SER A 588 15.84 -21.89 -0.95
C SER A 588 16.26 -20.55 -1.56
N GLY A 589 15.68 -19.46 -1.07
CA GLY A 589 15.91 -18.10 -1.57
C GLY A 589 14.99 -17.65 -2.70
N VAL A 590 14.09 -18.49 -3.19
CA VAL A 590 12.96 -18.06 -4.05
C VAL A 590 11.96 -17.28 -3.23
N PHE A 591 11.36 -16.25 -3.83
CA PHE A 591 10.32 -15.44 -3.23
C PHE A 591 8.96 -15.78 -3.82
N MET A 592 7.97 -15.94 -2.94
CA MET A 592 6.59 -16.22 -3.24
C MET A 592 5.70 -15.02 -2.87
N ARG A 593 4.67 -14.80 -3.67
CA ARG A 593 3.53 -13.92 -3.37
C ARG A 593 2.23 -14.64 -3.67
N VAL A 594 1.18 -14.29 -2.95
CA VAL A 594 -0.14 -14.90 -3.11
C VAL A 594 -1.22 -13.82 -3.20
N ALA A 595 -2.28 -14.14 -3.93
CA ALA A 595 -3.40 -13.23 -4.15
C ALA A 595 -4.71 -14.02 -4.29
N ALA A 596 -5.75 -13.60 -3.58
CA ALA A 596 -7.08 -14.19 -3.66
C ALA A 596 -8.03 -13.26 -4.43
N PHE A 597 -9.00 -13.83 -5.13
CA PHE A 597 -10.04 -13.12 -5.87
C PHE A 597 -11.39 -13.68 -5.46
N ASP A 598 -12.26 -12.84 -4.92
CA ASP A 598 -13.66 -13.14 -4.60
C ASP A 598 -14.52 -12.61 -5.77
N HIS A 599 -15.06 -13.52 -6.57
CA HIS A 599 -15.85 -13.28 -7.80
C HIS A 599 -15.44 -12.07 -8.66
N SER A 600 -14.14 -11.82 -8.82
CA SER A 600 -13.63 -10.67 -9.58
C SER A 600 -12.59 -11.04 -10.64
N GLN A 601 -12.63 -10.36 -11.78
CA GLN A 601 -11.74 -10.63 -12.91
C GLN A 601 -10.28 -10.32 -12.61
N ILE A 602 -10.03 -9.15 -12.02
CA ILE A 602 -8.66 -8.63 -11.80
C ILE A 602 -8.43 -8.04 -10.41
N ARG A 603 -9.47 -7.92 -9.57
CA ARG A 603 -9.39 -7.22 -8.28
C ARG A 603 -8.97 -8.15 -7.15
N HIS A 604 -7.77 -8.69 -7.27
CA HIS A 604 -7.21 -9.56 -6.26
C HIS A 604 -6.67 -8.81 -5.04
N THR A 605 -6.60 -9.51 -3.92
CA THR A 605 -5.87 -9.06 -2.75
C THR A 605 -4.36 -9.03 -2.98
N ARG A 606 -3.63 -8.33 -2.12
CA ARG A 606 -2.16 -8.24 -2.16
C ARG A 606 -1.56 -8.08 -0.77
N HIS A 607 -0.26 -8.32 -0.67
CA HIS A 607 0.55 -8.09 0.53
C HIS A 607 1.91 -7.48 0.14
N VAL A 608 2.48 -6.63 1.00
CA VAL A 608 3.65 -5.81 0.63
C VAL A 608 4.93 -6.64 0.59
N ARG A 609 5.21 -7.39 1.64
CA ARG A 609 6.46 -8.16 1.81
C ARG A 609 6.33 -9.54 1.16
N PRO A 610 7.36 -10.02 0.45
CA PRO A 610 7.34 -11.37 -0.12
C PRO A 610 7.56 -12.42 0.96
N ILE A 611 7.22 -13.66 0.64
CA ILE A 611 7.51 -14.84 1.45
C ILE A 611 8.76 -15.49 0.86
N ARG A 612 9.80 -15.76 1.65
CA ARG A 612 10.98 -16.48 1.20
C ARG A 612 10.77 -17.99 1.38
N LEU A 613 11.04 -18.78 0.35
CA LEU A 613 11.05 -20.23 0.43
C LEU A 613 12.38 -20.70 1.03
N GLU A 614 12.30 -21.69 1.92
CA GLU A 614 13.42 -22.45 2.44
C GLU A 614 13.11 -23.93 2.23
N VAL A 615 13.81 -24.57 1.30
CA VAL A 615 13.58 -25.97 0.89
C VAL A 615 14.63 -26.87 1.53
N GLU A 616 14.20 -27.95 2.18
CA GLU A 616 15.05 -28.87 2.97
C GLU A 616 15.88 -29.88 2.17
#